data_AF-A0A2E0VX66-F1
#
_entry.id   AF-A0A2E0VX66-F1
#
_cell.length_a   1.000
_cell.length_b   1.000
_cell.length_c   1.000
_cell.angle_alpha   90.00
_cell.angle_beta   90.00
_cell.angle_gamma   90.00
#
_symmetry.space_group_name_H-M   'P 1'
#
loop_
_entity.id
_entity.type
_entity.pdbx_description
1 polymer ?
#
loop_
_entity_poly.entity_id
_entity_poly.type
_entity_poly.pdbx_seq_one_letter_code
_entity_poly.pdbx_strand_id
1 'polypeptide(L)'
;MLLPNFFTRYKNQKLMKLRILQQLSLLAGLLLAGFPSVNGQTVQLNLTGMTPHVGQKFEARLVDKATLREVDRTKVDPIGAADFSITLTGEMGGSYYLDFYADLNQNGTYDAPPVDHAWRMDADNLAMGVNNFDFAHAGNFTDIEWRHTITMNFTGMTPHVGQMLEIRVRDINQTGREVGRVTISAIEQADFSVTLPFVIPGRSYFLDFFADLNQNGQYDAPPMDHAWREMVSEATGDMEVDFMHAANFTDIGESGLLRVNFSGMNPHVGQLLELRVINSSTGAEVERHRRMIVQPDFAVEIPGVQPGENYDVDFYADLSQNGLYDAPPMDHAWQESFTASGGTDEINFSHNASFSDIEWKYLFTLEAEDMQPHVGQKFELRVVKTGDNEEVGRFSMPSIVVPHFFVRVPGLELGDDYNIDFYADFNQNGVYDAPPMDHAWRENLQDDEGDETITFHHNTSFTDIMFPTAVREISSIESASLYPNPAVDFVTLELNLNEYTVLQAEVLNMTGAIVSSVPQSGFSEGYNKLSVPLGDLPAGLYFLKIQDDEGGLLTVKLMKK
;
A
#
# COMPACT_ATOMS: atom_id res chain seq x y z
N MET A 1 -18.66 30.57 82.06
CA MET A 1 -17.51 31.11 82.80
C MET A 1 -16.52 29.96 82.97
N LEU A 2 -15.32 30.09 82.38
CA LEU A 2 -14.07 29.32 82.59
C LEU A 2 -13.97 27.83 82.14
N LEU A 3 -13.02 27.58 81.22
CA LEU A 3 -12.39 26.32 80.75
C LEU A 3 -11.52 25.64 81.87
N PRO A 4 -10.83 24.46 81.73
CA PRO A 4 -10.45 23.67 80.52
C PRO A 4 -10.38 22.09 80.67
N ASN A 5 -10.01 21.42 79.55
CA ASN A 5 -9.06 20.28 79.39
C ASN A 5 -9.50 18.98 78.63
N PHE A 6 -8.90 18.82 77.43
CA PHE A 6 -8.18 17.67 76.82
C PHE A 6 -8.64 16.22 77.15
N PHE A 7 -8.92 15.31 76.21
CA PHE A 7 -8.11 14.81 75.08
C PHE A 7 -9.01 13.98 74.13
N THR A 8 -8.98 14.20 72.80
CA THR A 8 -8.92 13.13 71.77
C THR A 8 -8.88 13.72 70.35
N ARG A 9 -7.89 13.35 69.55
CA ARG A 9 -7.82 13.51 68.10
C ARG A 9 -7.20 12.24 67.53
N TYR A 10 -7.93 11.51 66.69
CA TYR A 10 -7.49 11.08 65.35
C TYR A 10 -8.74 10.69 64.54
N LYS A 11 -8.86 11.31 63.35
CA LYS A 11 -10.00 11.38 62.42
C LYS A 11 -10.30 10.00 61.79
N ASN A 12 -11.57 9.56 61.62
CA ASN A 12 -12.55 9.91 60.56
C ASN A 12 -11.92 9.85 59.15
N GLN A 13 -12.38 9.10 58.14
CA GLN A 13 -13.76 8.72 57.77
C GLN A 13 -13.77 7.36 57.05
N LYS A 14 -14.71 6.47 57.42
CA LYS A 14 -15.11 5.29 56.64
C LYS A 14 -16.62 5.11 56.84
N LEU A 15 -17.30 4.73 55.76
CA LEU A 15 -18.72 4.36 55.60
C LEU A 15 -19.77 5.49 55.57
N MET A 16 -20.49 5.58 54.45
CA MET A 16 -21.88 5.08 54.40
C MET A 16 -22.45 5.04 52.97
N LYS A 17 -23.06 3.87 52.65
CA LYS A 17 -24.32 3.67 51.89
C LYS A 17 -24.29 3.96 50.37
N LEU A 18 -25.00 3.27 49.49
CA LEU A 18 -26.20 2.44 49.62
C LEU A 18 -26.31 1.53 48.38
N ARG A 19 -26.84 0.31 48.55
CA ARG A 19 -27.35 -0.55 47.46
C ARG A 19 -28.57 0.13 46.82
N ILE A 20 -28.63 0.17 45.49
CA ILE A 20 -29.80 0.02 44.59
C ILE A 20 -29.23 0.05 43.16
N LEU A 21 -29.42 -1.02 42.38
CA LEU A 21 -29.69 -1.01 40.92
C LEU A 21 -29.68 -2.45 40.40
N GLN A 22 -30.88 -3.04 40.34
CA GLN A 22 -31.23 -4.07 39.36
C GLN A 22 -31.91 -3.34 38.19
N GLN A 23 -31.66 -3.86 36.98
CA GLN A 23 -32.29 -3.52 35.69
C GLN A 23 -31.79 -2.25 34.98
N LEU A 24 -30.85 -2.44 34.06
CA LEU A 24 -30.84 -1.86 32.70
C LEU A 24 -29.78 -2.60 31.89
N SER A 25 -30.20 -3.71 31.28
CA SER A 25 -29.53 -4.35 30.15
C SER A 25 -30.20 -3.83 28.89
N LEU A 26 -29.57 -2.92 28.15
CA LEU A 26 -29.86 -2.63 26.74
C LEU A 26 -28.80 -1.65 26.20
N LEU A 27 -28.37 -1.89 24.95
CA LEU A 27 -27.44 -1.12 24.11
C LEU A 27 -25.94 -1.23 24.44
N ALA A 28 -25.30 -2.22 23.84
CA ALA A 28 -23.91 -2.12 23.38
C ALA A 28 -23.97 -2.24 21.85
N GLY A 29 -23.60 -1.17 21.16
CA GLY A 29 -23.63 -1.09 19.70
C GLY A 29 -23.13 0.28 19.25
N LEU A 30 -22.06 0.24 18.45
CA LEU A 30 -21.46 1.30 17.65
C LEU A 30 -20.75 2.45 18.40
N LEU A 31 -19.43 2.36 18.43
CA LEU A 31 -18.54 3.52 18.33
C LEU A 31 -17.41 3.21 17.32
N LEU A 32 -17.68 3.45 16.05
CA LEU A 32 -16.65 3.79 15.06
C LEU A 32 -16.70 5.32 14.86
N ALA A 33 -15.53 5.89 14.61
CA ALA A 33 -15.22 7.31 14.75
C ALA A 33 -16.20 8.30 14.07
N GLY A 34 -16.61 9.32 14.84
CA GLY A 34 -16.44 10.71 14.39
C GLY A 34 -17.28 11.28 13.23
N PHE A 35 -18.56 10.93 13.09
CA PHE A 35 -19.54 11.75 12.35
C PHE A 35 -20.85 11.87 13.15
N PRO A 36 -21.62 12.97 13.03
CA PRO A 36 -22.92 13.07 13.68
C PRO A 36 -23.79 11.89 13.23
N SER A 37 -24.31 11.12 14.20
CA SER A 37 -25.09 9.89 13.99
C SER A 37 -25.92 9.88 12.70
N VAL A 38 -25.37 9.26 11.65
CA VAL A 38 -26.10 9.00 10.41
C VAL A 38 -26.99 7.80 10.71
N ASN A 39 -28.31 7.96 10.62
CA ASN A 39 -29.21 6.83 10.78
C ASN A 39 -28.89 5.82 9.67
N GLY A 40 -28.45 4.60 10.02
CA GLY A 40 -28.26 3.54 9.04
C GLY A 40 -29.57 3.27 8.28
N GLN A 41 -29.48 3.16 6.96
CA GLN A 41 -30.60 2.90 6.08
C GLN A 41 -30.60 1.44 5.66
N THR A 42 -31.76 0.79 5.72
CA THR A 42 -31.87 -0.60 5.31
C THR A 42 -31.89 -0.67 3.79
N VAL A 43 -30.95 -1.41 3.21
CA VAL A 43 -30.97 -1.85 1.81
C VAL A 43 -31.56 -3.25 1.79
N GLN A 44 -32.80 -3.37 1.34
CA GLN A 44 -33.51 -4.63 1.23
C GLN A 44 -33.45 -5.14 -0.21
N LEU A 45 -32.70 -6.23 -0.44
CA LEU A 45 -32.66 -6.91 -1.74
C LEU A 45 -33.67 -8.07 -1.71
N ASN A 46 -34.67 -8.00 -2.59
CA ASN A 46 -35.67 -9.05 -2.78
C ASN A 46 -35.31 -9.83 -4.04
N LEU A 47 -34.92 -11.09 -3.87
CA LEU A 47 -34.57 -11.98 -4.96
C LEU A 47 -35.75 -12.87 -5.32
N THR A 48 -36.00 -13.01 -6.63
CA THR A 48 -37.07 -13.86 -7.18
C THR A 48 -36.55 -14.78 -8.26
N GLY A 49 -37.11 -15.98 -8.34
CA GLY A 49 -36.76 -16.94 -9.39
C GLY A 49 -35.38 -17.57 -9.24
N MET A 50 -34.74 -17.50 -8.06
CA MET A 50 -33.44 -18.12 -7.74
C MET A 50 -33.53 -19.65 -7.58
N THR A 51 -34.48 -20.30 -8.25
CA THR A 51 -34.67 -21.76 -8.21
C THR A 51 -33.39 -22.55 -8.55
N PRO A 52 -32.58 -22.15 -9.55
CA PRO A 52 -31.33 -22.84 -9.87
C PRO A 52 -30.31 -22.85 -8.72
N HIS A 53 -30.46 -21.94 -7.76
CA HIS A 53 -29.50 -21.69 -6.69
C HIS A 53 -29.96 -22.20 -5.31
N VAL A 54 -31.15 -22.80 -5.21
CA VAL A 54 -31.64 -23.37 -3.95
C VAL A 54 -30.68 -24.45 -3.46
N GLY A 55 -30.22 -24.35 -2.21
CA GLY A 55 -29.22 -25.23 -1.62
C GLY A 55 -27.78 -24.73 -1.72
N GLN A 56 -27.50 -23.68 -2.49
CA GLN A 56 -26.17 -23.07 -2.62
C GLN A 56 -25.95 -21.99 -1.56
N LYS A 57 -24.70 -21.61 -1.34
CA LYS A 57 -24.33 -20.43 -0.55
C LYS A 57 -24.58 -19.17 -1.38
N PHE A 58 -25.07 -18.12 -0.73
CA PHE A 58 -25.27 -16.80 -1.31
C PHE A 58 -24.63 -15.74 -0.42
N GLU A 59 -23.92 -14.80 -1.01
CA GLU A 59 -23.42 -13.61 -0.31
C GLU A 59 -23.75 -12.35 -1.07
N ALA A 60 -23.88 -11.26 -0.30
CA ALA A 60 -24.02 -9.93 -0.85
C ALA A 60 -23.21 -8.93 -0.04
N ARG A 61 -22.73 -7.89 -0.71
CA ARG A 61 -22.03 -6.75 -0.11
C ARG A 61 -22.54 -5.43 -0.68
N LEU A 62 -22.33 -4.38 0.08
CA LEU A 62 -22.57 -3.01 -0.32
C LEU A 62 -21.22 -2.29 -0.43
N VAL A 63 -20.89 -1.78 -1.62
CA VAL A 63 -19.63 -1.07 -1.88
C VAL A 63 -19.94 0.38 -2.23
N ASP A 64 -19.40 1.32 -1.47
CA ASP A 64 -19.62 2.74 -1.67
C ASP A 64 -18.99 3.23 -2.99
N LYS A 65 -19.77 3.88 -3.86
CA LYS A 65 -19.29 4.30 -5.19
C LYS A 65 -18.27 5.45 -5.12
N ALA A 66 -18.30 6.25 -4.06
CA ALA A 66 -17.39 7.37 -3.92
C ALA A 66 -15.98 6.90 -3.52
N THR A 67 -15.89 5.94 -2.60
CA THR A 67 -14.63 5.46 -1.98
C THR A 67 -14.20 4.07 -2.42
N LEU A 68 -15.08 3.31 -3.07
CA LEU A 68 -14.92 1.88 -3.38
C LEU A 68 -14.69 0.98 -2.15
N ARG A 69 -14.97 1.50 -0.96
CA ARG A 69 -14.91 0.72 0.28
C ARG A 69 -16.18 -0.08 0.47
N GLU A 70 -16.02 -1.30 0.92
CA GLU A 70 -17.14 -2.12 1.37
C GLU A 70 -17.65 -1.60 2.72
N VAL A 71 -18.96 -1.39 2.82
CA VAL A 71 -19.60 -0.81 4.02
C VAL A 71 -20.45 -1.81 4.79
N ASP A 72 -20.94 -2.85 4.13
CA ASP A 72 -21.67 -3.94 4.77
C ASP A 72 -21.61 -5.22 3.91
N ARG A 73 -21.73 -6.38 4.55
CA ARG A 73 -21.83 -7.68 3.89
C ARG A 73 -22.75 -8.62 4.67
N THR A 74 -23.39 -9.53 3.96
CA THR A 74 -24.27 -10.55 4.55
C THR A 74 -24.26 -11.83 3.73
N LYS A 75 -24.69 -12.93 4.34
CA LYS A 75 -24.76 -14.24 3.69
C LYS A 75 -26.01 -15.02 4.05
N VAL A 76 -26.43 -15.86 3.11
CA VAL A 76 -27.47 -16.88 3.28
C VAL A 76 -26.87 -18.21 2.88
N ASP A 77 -26.77 -19.14 3.82
CA ASP A 77 -26.15 -20.44 3.60
C ASP A 77 -26.92 -21.55 4.35
N PRO A 78 -27.61 -22.46 3.64
CA PRO A 78 -27.89 -22.45 2.20
C PRO A 78 -29.12 -21.59 1.85
N ILE A 79 -29.28 -21.21 0.58
CA ILE A 79 -30.52 -20.62 0.05
C ILE A 79 -31.68 -21.63 0.25
N GLY A 80 -32.65 -21.26 1.10
CA GLY A 80 -33.76 -22.15 1.48
C GLY A 80 -34.96 -22.16 0.53
N ALA A 81 -35.12 -21.13 -0.31
CA ALA A 81 -36.26 -21.00 -1.22
C ALA A 81 -35.88 -20.18 -2.47
N ALA A 82 -36.62 -20.36 -3.56
CA ALA A 82 -36.38 -19.66 -4.82
C ALA A 82 -36.60 -18.13 -4.73
N ASP A 83 -37.45 -17.70 -3.81
CA ASP A 83 -37.71 -16.30 -3.52
C ASP A 83 -37.32 -16.03 -2.06
N PHE A 84 -36.46 -15.05 -1.83
CA PHE A 84 -35.98 -14.69 -0.51
C PHE A 84 -35.52 -13.23 -0.49
N SER A 85 -35.31 -12.68 0.72
CA SER A 85 -34.79 -11.32 0.88
C SER A 85 -33.62 -11.32 1.83
N ILE A 86 -32.69 -10.39 1.60
CA ILE A 86 -31.61 -10.07 2.52
C ILE A 86 -31.65 -8.59 2.87
N THR A 87 -30.95 -8.22 3.94
CA THR A 87 -30.80 -6.83 4.37
C THR A 87 -29.34 -6.48 4.55
N LEU A 88 -28.95 -5.35 3.99
CA LEU A 88 -27.68 -4.66 4.22
C LEU A 88 -27.99 -3.28 4.81
N THR A 89 -26.95 -2.59 5.28
CA THR A 89 -27.01 -1.27 5.89
C THR A 89 -26.12 -0.31 5.12
N GLY A 90 -26.70 0.79 4.63
CA GLY A 90 -25.96 1.90 4.03
C GLY A 90 -26.24 3.21 4.73
N GLU A 91 -25.74 4.31 4.17
CA GLU A 91 -25.93 5.66 4.67
C GLU A 91 -26.94 6.44 3.83
N MET A 92 -27.67 7.36 4.46
CA MET A 92 -28.65 8.20 3.78
C MET A 92 -27.96 9.12 2.75
N GLY A 93 -28.47 9.13 1.52
CA GLY A 93 -27.89 9.87 0.39
C GLY A 93 -26.68 9.17 -0.25
N GLY A 94 -26.14 8.14 0.39
CA GLY A 94 -25.06 7.32 -0.16
C GLY A 94 -25.49 6.58 -1.41
N SER A 95 -24.51 6.21 -2.24
CA SER A 95 -24.75 5.50 -3.49
C SER A 95 -23.76 4.36 -3.61
N TYR A 96 -24.26 3.17 -3.96
CA TYR A 96 -23.52 1.94 -3.76
C TYR A 96 -23.64 1.00 -4.95
N TYR A 97 -22.61 0.18 -5.14
CA TYR A 97 -22.78 -1.10 -5.82
C TYR A 97 -23.32 -2.12 -4.81
N LEU A 98 -24.45 -2.72 -5.14
CA LEU A 98 -25.00 -3.87 -4.47
C LEU A 98 -24.55 -5.11 -5.23
N ASP A 99 -23.47 -5.71 -4.75
CA ASP A 99 -22.80 -6.86 -5.35
C ASP A 99 -23.24 -8.14 -4.65
N PHE A 100 -23.53 -9.19 -5.40
CA PHE A 100 -23.92 -10.47 -4.82
C PHE A 100 -23.62 -11.63 -5.75
N TYR A 101 -23.42 -12.81 -5.16
CA TYR A 101 -23.15 -14.04 -5.90
C TYR A 101 -23.82 -15.26 -5.26
N ALA A 102 -24.02 -16.29 -6.08
CA ALA A 102 -24.39 -17.63 -5.65
C ALA A 102 -23.26 -18.61 -6.03
N ASP A 103 -22.77 -19.33 -5.03
CA ASP A 103 -21.71 -20.33 -5.12
C ASP A 103 -22.24 -21.59 -5.84
N LEU A 104 -22.05 -21.61 -7.15
CA LEU A 104 -22.62 -22.64 -8.03
C LEU A 104 -21.85 -23.94 -7.92
N ASN A 105 -20.52 -23.84 -7.77
CA ASN A 105 -19.64 -25.00 -7.70
C ASN A 105 -19.60 -25.62 -6.28
N GLN A 106 -20.14 -24.92 -5.28
CA GLN A 106 -20.23 -25.31 -3.86
C GLN A 106 -18.87 -25.53 -3.20
N ASN A 107 -17.86 -24.76 -3.59
CA ASN A 107 -16.55 -24.79 -2.95
C ASN A 107 -16.48 -23.88 -1.70
N GLY A 108 -17.52 -23.09 -1.44
CA GLY A 108 -17.64 -22.21 -0.28
C GLY A 108 -17.04 -20.82 -0.47
N THR A 109 -16.53 -20.50 -1.66
CA THR A 109 -15.82 -19.25 -1.98
C THR A 109 -16.37 -18.62 -3.25
N TYR A 110 -16.00 -17.37 -3.53
CA TYR A 110 -16.39 -16.74 -4.79
C TYR A 110 -15.35 -17.06 -5.86
N ASP A 111 -15.81 -17.57 -6.98
CA ASP A 111 -15.05 -17.65 -8.22
C ASP A 111 -15.68 -16.76 -9.29
N ALA A 112 -14.86 -16.00 -10.01
CA ALA A 112 -15.36 -15.17 -11.10
C ALA A 112 -16.18 -15.99 -12.12
N PRO A 113 -17.26 -15.43 -12.69
CA PRO A 113 -18.04 -16.10 -13.72
C PRO A 113 -17.15 -16.63 -14.86
N PRO A 114 -17.46 -17.82 -15.44
CA PRO A 114 -18.72 -18.54 -15.31
C PRO A 114 -18.76 -19.59 -14.19
N VAL A 115 -17.76 -19.63 -13.31
CA VAL A 115 -17.67 -20.65 -12.26
C VAL A 115 -18.80 -20.47 -11.25
N ASP A 116 -18.95 -19.26 -10.71
CA ASP A 116 -20.13 -18.83 -9.97
C ASP A 116 -20.98 -17.85 -10.76
N HIS A 117 -22.21 -17.64 -10.27
CA HIS A 117 -23.09 -16.62 -10.81
C HIS A 117 -23.04 -15.38 -9.91
N ALA A 118 -22.61 -14.26 -10.47
CA ALA A 118 -22.53 -12.98 -9.78
C ALA A 118 -23.23 -11.87 -10.54
N TRP A 119 -23.72 -10.90 -9.77
CA TRP A 119 -24.48 -9.76 -10.27
C TRP A 119 -24.14 -8.50 -9.46
N ARG A 120 -24.30 -7.36 -10.12
CA ARG A 120 -24.15 -6.03 -9.55
C ARG A 120 -25.40 -5.22 -9.86
N MET A 121 -25.92 -4.50 -8.86
CA MET A 121 -27.00 -3.53 -9.01
C MET A 121 -26.57 -2.16 -8.49
N ASP A 122 -27.12 -1.10 -9.07
CA ASP A 122 -26.93 0.26 -8.58
C ASP A 122 -27.94 0.59 -7.48
N ALA A 123 -27.44 0.95 -6.30
CA ALA A 123 -28.22 1.41 -5.16
C ALA A 123 -27.88 2.88 -4.87
N ASP A 124 -28.38 3.77 -5.72
CA ASP A 124 -28.03 5.19 -5.70
C ASP A 124 -28.96 6.02 -4.80
N ASN A 125 -28.38 7.01 -4.12
CA ASN A 125 -29.05 8.02 -3.30
C ASN A 125 -30.05 7.42 -2.29
N LEU A 126 -29.57 6.57 -1.38
CA LEU A 126 -30.43 5.89 -0.41
C LEU A 126 -31.33 6.87 0.35
N ALA A 127 -32.64 6.61 0.35
CA ALA A 127 -33.61 7.37 1.11
C ALA A 127 -33.61 6.95 2.58
N MET A 128 -34.25 7.77 3.42
CA MET A 128 -34.50 7.43 4.81
C MET A 128 -35.49 6.25 4.95
N GLY A 129 -35.19 5.29 5.83
CA GLY A 129 -35.92 4.07 6.07
C GLY A 129 -35.38 2.87 5.29
N VAL A 130 -36.31 2.16 4.65
CA VAL A 130 -36.04 0.92 3.89
C VAL A 130 -36.04 1.24 2.40
N ASN A 131 -34.93 0.93 1.73
CA ASN A 131 -34.73 1.04 0.30
C ASN A 131 -34.86 -0.36 -0.30
N ASN A 132 -35.89 -0.59 -1.13
CA ASN A 132 -36.16 -1.89 -1.72
C ASN A 132 -35.56 -1.99 -3.11
N PHE A 133 -34.84 -3.07 -3.36
CA PHE A 133 -34.24 -3.42 -4.64
C PHE A 133 -34.74 -4.81 -5.02
N ASP A 134 -35.47 -4.91 -6.13
CA ASP A 134 -36.01 -6.18 -6.60
C ASP A 134 -35.13 -6.74 -7.71
N PHE A 135 -34.68 -7.98 -7.54
CA PHE A 135 -33.89 -8.71 -8.52
C PHE A 135 -34.63 -9.98 -8.95
N ALA A 136 -34.81 -10.14 -10.25
CA ALA A 136 -35.25 -11.40 -10.85
C ALA A 136 -34.02 -12.10 -11.44
N HIS A 137 -33.88 -13.41 -11.16
CA HIS A 137 -32.77 -14.20 -11.65
C HIS A 137 -32.52 -13.98 -13.15
N ALA A 138 -31.28 -13.62 -13.48
CA ALA A 138 -30.86 -13.32 -14.85
C ALA A 138 -29.61 -14.13 -15.22
N GLY A 139 -29.51 -14.53 -16.49
CA GLY A 139 -28.42 -15.36 -16.99
C GLY A 139 -27.18 -14.59 -17.47
N ASN A 140 -27.15 -13.27 -17.29
CA ASN A 140 -25.98 -12.43 -17.50
C ASN A 140 -25.24 -12.28 -16.17
N PHE A 141 -23.99 -12.71 -16.14
CA PHE A 141 -23.14 -12.65 -14.96
C PHE A 141 -22.07 -11.58 -15.13
N THR A 142 -21.75 -10.90 -14.05
CA THR A 142 -20.76 -9.84 -14.00
C THR A 142 -19.70 -10.24 -12.98
N ASP A 143 -18.43 -10.14 -13.34
CA ASP A 143 -17.36 -10.20 -12.34
C ASP A 143 -17.48 -8.97 -11.43
N ILE A 144 -17.63 -9.24 -10.14
CA ILE A 144 -17.83 -8.21 -9.11
C ILE A 144 -16.55 -7.93 -8.35
N GLU A 145 -15.43 -8.55 -8.73
CA GLU A 145 -14.11 -8.42 -8.10
C GLU A 145 -14.23 -8.63 -6.58
N TRP A 146 -14.86 -9.74 -6.18
CA TRP A 146 -15.13 -10.03 -4.78
C TRP A 146 -13.83 -10.08 -3.97
N ARG A 147 -13.86 -9.47 -2.78
CA ARG A 147 -12.75 -9.50 -1.83
C ARG A 147 -13.15 -10.33 -0.62
N HIS A 148 -12.38 -11.37 -0.37
CA HIS A 148 -12.51 -12.20 0.81
C HIS A 148 -12.01 -11.46 2.05
N THR A 149 -12.36 -12.00 3.21
CA THR A 149 -11.98 -11.41 4.49
C THR A 149 -10.87 -12.15 5.20
N ILE A 150 -10.03 -11.42 5.92
CA ILE A 150 -9.29 -11.95 7.07
C ILE A 150 -9.97 -11.43 8.34
N THR A 151 -10.32 -12.34 9.24
CA THR A 151 -10.73 -11.99 10.60
C THR A 151 -9.58 -12.28 11.55
N MET A 152 -9.01 -11.22 12.12
CA MET A 152 -7.98 -11.33 13.16
C MET A 152 -8.63 -11.43 14.53
N ASN A 153 -8.39 -12.51 15.26
CA ASN A 153 -8.88 -12.74 16.62
C ASN A 153 -7.76 -12.44 17.62
N PHE A 154 -7.88 -11.32 18.32
CA PHE A 154 -6.92 -10.88 19.32
C PHE A 154 -7.28 -11.45 20.70
N THR A 155 -6.27 -11.94 21.42
CA THR A 155 -6.41 -12.41 22.81
C THR A 155 -5.34 -11.80 23.71
N GLY A 156 -5.71 -11.44 24.93
CA GLY A 156 -4.78 -10.96 25.95
C GLY A 156 -4.28 -9.52 25.74
N MET A 157 -4.94 -8.70 24.91
CA MET A 157 -4.58 -7.30 24.62
C MET A 157 -4.89 -6.32 25.79
N THR A 158 -4.98 -6.82 27.04
CA THR A 158 -5.27 -6.00 28.23
C THR A 158 -4.34 -4.77 28.37
N PRO A 159 -3.02 -4.85 28.10
CA PRO A 159 -2.13 -3.68 28.19
C PRO A 159 -2.48 -2.54 27.22
N HIS A 160 -3.27 -2.83 26.18
CA HIS A 160 -3.56 -1.94 25.06
C HIS A 160 -5.00 -1.43 25.04
N VAL A 161 -5.84 -1.82 26.02
CA VAL A 161 -7.23 -1.33 26.12
C VAL A 161 -7.24 0.20 26.22
N GLY A 162 -8.01 0.83 25.33
CA GLY A 162 -8.13 2.27 25.18
C GLY A 162 -7.17 2.91 24.16
N GLN A 163 -6.22 2.15 23.61
CA GLN A 163 -5.30 2.62 22.57
C GLN A 163 -5.91 2.42 21.18
N MET A 164 -5.52 3.26 20.22
CA MET A 164 -5.80 3.04 18.80
C MET A 164 -5.07 1.76 18.34
N LEU A 165 -5.68 1.03 17.42
CA LEU A 165 -5.01 -0.07 16.70
C LEU A 165 -5.24 0.15 15.20
N GLU A 166 -4.16 0.12 14.44
CA GLU A 166 -4.20 0.07 12.97
C GLU A 166 -3.65 -1.28 12.51
N ILE A 167 -4.29 -1.84 11.48
CA ILE A 167 -3.89 -3.08 10.81
C ILE A 167 -3.76 -2.77 9.32
N ARG A 168 -2.56 -2.98 8.77
CA ARG A 168 -2.23 -2.86 7.35
C ARG A 168 -2.15 -4.26 6.74
N VAL A 169 -2.81 -4.45 5.61
CA VAL A 169 -2.75 -5.68 4.82
C VAL A 169 -1.82 -5.44 3.64
N ARG A 170 -0.71 -6.16 3.59
CA ARG A 170 0.29 -6.03 2.52
C ARG A 170 0.37 -7.31 1.72
N ASP A 171 0.16 -7.18 0.42
CA ASP A 171 0.18 -8.28 -0.54
C ASP A 171 1.64 -8.66 -0.86
N ILE A 172 2.05 -9.83 -0.37
CA ILE A 172 3.41 -10.34 -0.54
C ILE A 172 3.68 -10.69 -1.99
N ASN A 173 2.66 -11.17 -2.72
CA ASN A 173 2.78 -11.45 -4.14
C ASN A 173 3.01 -10.15 -4.89
N GLN A 174 2.44 -9.01 -4.48
CA GLN A 174 2.76 -7.68 -5.04
C GLN A 174 3.93 -7.00 -4.32
N THR A 175 4.98 -7.76 -4.03
CA THR A 175 6.24 -7.26 -3.44
C THR A 175 6.05 -6.46 -2.15
N GLY A 176 5.03 -6.79 -1.36
CA GLY A 176 4.74 -6.14 -0.07
C GLY A 176 3.94 -4.84 -0.17
N ARG A 177 3.32 -4.54 -1.33
CA ARG A 177 2.42 -3.39 -1.47
C ARG A 177 1.24 -3.49 -0.51
N GLU A 178 0.92 -2.37 0.13
CA GLU A 178 -0.27 -2.27 0.98
C GLU A 178 -1.53 -2.24 0.11
N VAL A 179 -2.48 -3.15 0.36
CA VAL A 179 -3.75 -3.26 -0.37
C VAL A 179 -4.95 -2.75 0.42
N GLY A 180 -4.72 -2.37 1.68
CA GLY A 180 -5.74 -1.81 2.55
C GLY A 180 -5.28 -1.72 3.99
N ARG A 181 -6.00 -0.90 4.76
CA ARG A 181 -5.82 -0.78 6.21
C ARG A 181 -7.15 -0.61 6.91
N VAL A 182 -7.19 -1.00 8.17
CA VAL A 182 -8.30 -0.76 9.10
C VAL A 182 -7.75 -0.17 10.38
N THR A 183 -8.39 0.91 10.84
CA THR A 183 -8.05 1.57 12.10
C THR A 183 -9.26 1.52 13.02
N ILE A 184 -9.08 1.00 14.23
CA ILE A 184 -10.04 1.12 15.32
C ILE A 184 -9.57 2.22 16.27
N SER A 185 -10.48 3.14 16.63
CA SER A 185 -10.13 4.32 17.42
C SER A 185 -9.75 4.00 18.87
N ALA A 186 -10.20 2.86 19.39
CA ALA A 186 -9.83 2.36 20.70
C ALA A 186 -10.09 0.86 20.82
N ILE A 187 -9.14 0.10 21.38
CA ILE A 187 -9.37 -1.29 21.80
C ILE A 187 -10.30 -1.27 23.02
N GLU A 188 -11.53 -1.77 22.89
CA GLU A 188 -12.54 -1.71 23.95
C GLU A 188 -12.35 -2.78 25.04
N GLN A 189 -11.83 -3.96 24.66
CA GLN A 189 -11.67 -5.12 25.54
C GLN A 189 -10.44 -5.93 25.17
N ALA A 190 -9.97 -6.77 26.09
CA ALA A 190 -8.73 -7.52 25.93
C ALA A 190 -8.78 -8.57 24.81
N ASP A 191 -9.95 -9.14 24.55
CA ASP A 191 -10.17 -10.16 23.52
C ASP A 191 -11.22 -9.63 22.55
N PHE A 192 -10.88 -9.49 21.27
CA PHE A 192 -11.74 -8.89 20.25
C PHE A 192 -11.35 -9.39 18.86
N SER A 193 -12.17 -9.09 17.86
CA SER A 193 -11.87 -9.45 16.47
C SER A 193 -11.99 -8.23 15.56
N VAL A 194 -11.16 -8.20 14.52
CA VAL A 194 -11.22 -7.19 13.45
C VAL A 194 -11.27 -7.92 12.11
N THR A 195 -12.22 -7.55 11.25
CA THR A 195 -12.42 -8.16 9.93
C THR A 195 -11.99 -7.19 8.83
N LEU A 196 -11.19 -7.66 7.87
CA LEU A 196 -10.57 -6.86 6.81
C LEU A 196 -10.92 -7.44 5.43
N PRO A 197 -11.62 -6.72 4.54
CA PRO A 197 -12.11 -7.24 3.25
C PRO A 197 -11.15 -6.96 2.06
N PHE A 198 -9.89 -7.40 2.17
CA PHE A 198 -8.84 -7.08 1.16
C PHE A 198 -8.25 -8.31 0.44
N VAL A 199 -8.77 -9.50 0.70
CA VAL A 199 -8.10 -10.76 0.34
C VAL A 199 -8.52 -11.26 -1.04
N ILE A 200 -7.54 -11.69 -1.82
CA ILE A 200 -7.72 -12.43 -3.08
C ILE A 200 -7.20 -13.86 -2.87
N PRO A 201 -7.94 -14.90 -3.28
CA PRO A 201 -7.46 -16.28 -3.23
C PRO A 201 -6.17 -16.49 -4.04
N GLY A 202 -5.32 -17.41 -3.60
CA GLY A 202 -4.00 -17.69 -4.16
C GLY A 202 -2.89 -16.72 -3.71
N ARG A 203 -3.23 -15.60 -3.06
CA ARG A 203 -2.25 -14.61 -2.60
C ARG A 203 -1.84 -14.80 -1.15
N SER A 204 -0.66 -14.33 -0.80
CA SER A 204 -0.12 -14.30 0.55
C SER A 204 0.00 -12.87 1.05
N TYR A 205 -0.19 -12.66 2.35
CA TYR A 205 -0.29 -11.35 2.96
C TYR A 205 0.54 -11.24 4.24
N PHE A 206 1.15 -10.07 4.45
CA PHE A 206 1.55 -9.64 5.78
C PHE A 206 0.40 -8.83 6.41
N LEU A 207 0.13 -9.11 7.67
CA LEU A 207 -0.76 -8.34 8.53
C LEU A 207 0.12 -7.58 9.51
N ASP A 208 0.40 -6.33 9.18
CA ASP A 208 1.24 -5.44 9.97
C ASP A 208 0.35 -4.57 10.83
N PHE A 209 0.49 -4.66 12.15
CA PHE A 209 -0.38 -3.90 13.05
C PHE A 209 0.37 -3.37 14.25
N PHE A 210 -0.11 -2.24 14.76
CA PHE A 210 0.43 -1.61 15.95
C PHE A 210 -0.66 -1.07 16.85
N ALA A 211 -0.38 -1.09 18.15
CA ALA A 211 -1.16 -0.39 19.16
C ALA A 211 -0.42 0.91 19.52
N ASP A 212 -1.12 2.03 19.35
CA ASP A 212 -0.62 3.40 19.58
C ASP A 212 -0.44 3.66 21.08
N LEU A 213 0.78 3.41 21.56
CA LEU A 213 1.12 3.48 22.97
C LEU A 213 1.38 4.92 23.40
N ASN A 214 1.93 5.75 22.50
CA ASN A 214 2.24 7.15 22.78
C ASN A 214 1.05 8.11 22.56
N GLN A 215 -0.02 7.62 21.93
CA GLN A 215 -1.28 8.31 21.64
C GLN A 215 -1.14 9.50 20.68
N ASN A 216 -0.22 9.41 19.72
CA ASN A 216 -0.07 10.44 18.69
C ASN A 216 -0.90 10.15 17.41
N GLY A 217 -1.53 8.98 17.31
CA GLY A 217 -2.35 8.57 16.18
C GLY A 217 -1.57 8.11 14.94
N GLN A 218 -0.25 7.93 15.04
CA GLN A 218 0.64 7.48 13.98
C GLN A 218 1.46 6.28 14.46
N TYR A 219 2.03 5.53 13.53
CA TYR A 219 2.96 4.46 13.89
C TYR A 219 4.35 5.05 14.16
N ASP A 220 4.89 4.75 15.32
CA ASP A 220 6.31 4.93 15.63
C ASP A 220 6.97 3.59 15.93
N ALA A 221 8.17 3.38 15.37
CA ALA A 221 8.92 2.14 15.60
C ALA A 221 9.08 1.83 17.11
N PRO A 222 9.02 0.55 17.51
CA PRO A 222 9.26 0.15 18.90
C PRO A 222 10.58 0.73 19.45
N PRO A 223 10.60 1.23 20.71
CA PRO A 223 9.63 0.96 21.76
C PRO A 223 8.51 2.01 21.89
N MET A 224 8.40 2.95 20.95
CA MET A 224 7.43 4.03 21.06
C MET A 224 6.00 3.50 20.96
N ASP A 225 5.75 2.66 19.95
CA ASP A 225 4.57 1.79 19.88
C ASP A 225 4.92 0.31 20.01
N HIS A 226 3.89 -0.50 20.22
CA HIS A 226 4.01 -1.95 20.15
C HIS A 226 3.42 -2.41 18.81
N ALA A 227 4.26 -3.06 18.01
CA ALA A 227 3.89 -3.53 16.68
C ALA A 227 4.26 -4.99 16.44
N TRP A 228 3.52 -5.62 15.56
CA TRP A 228 3.64 -7.04 15.22
C TRP A 228 3.33 -7.25 13.74
N ARG A 229 3.83 -8.38 13.21
CA ARG A 229 3.60 -8.84 11.85
C ARG A 229 3.17 -10.30 11.90
N GLU A 230 2.00 -10.58 11.36
CA GLU A 230 1.55 -11.95 11.07
C GLU A 230 1.62 -12.22 9.57
N MET A 231 1.72 -13.48 9.18
CA MET A 231 1.74 -13.90 7.77
C MET A 231 0.59 -14.85 7.49
N VAL A 232 -0.18 -14.54 6.45
CA VAL A 232 -1.16 -15.43 5.85
C VAL A 232 -0.57 -15.93 4.53
N SER A 233 -0.36 -17.23 4.39
CA SER A 233 0.17 -17.82 3.16
C SER A 233 -0.97 -18.44 2.36
N GLU A 234 -0.95 -18.21 1.04
CA GLU A 234 -1.88 -18.84 0.08
C GLU A 234 -3.34 -18.79 0.54
N ALA A 235 -3.89 -17.59 0.69
CA ALA A 235 -5.28 -17.40 1.07
C ALA A 235 -6.20 -18.19 0.13
N THR A 236 -7.19 -18.88 0.68
CA THR A 236 -8.10 -19.74 -0.11
C THR A 236 -9.51 -19.20 -0.16
N GLY A 237 -9.82 -18.12 0.56
CA GLY A 237 -11.15 -17.58 0.76
C GLY A 237 -11.18 -16.69 2.00
N ASP A 238 -12.27 -16.74 2.76
CA ASP A 238 -12.33 -16.10 4.07
C ASP A 238 -11.44 -16.85 5.07
N MET A 239 -10.60 -16.11 5.80
CA MET A 239 -9.57 -16.63 6.68
C MET A 239 -9.76 -16.12 8.12
N GLU A 240 -9.34 -16.92 9.10
CA GLU A 240 -9.21 -16.50 10.49
C GLU A 240 -7.73 -16.57 10.90
N VAL A 241 -7.27 -15.55 11.65
CA VAL A 241 -5.90 -15.46 12.17
C VAL A 241 -5.99 -15.19 13.66
N ASP A 242 -5.53 -16.13 14.48
CA ASP A 242 -5.49 -15.94 15.93
C ASP A 242 -4.17 -15.29 16.34
N PHE A 243 -4.26 -14.17 17.07
CA PHE A 243 -3.13 -13.49 17.66
C PHE A 243 -3.25 -13.48 19.18
N MET A 244 -2.19 -13.91 19.87
CA MET A 244 -2.05 -13.79 21.31
C MET A 244 -1.02 -12.71 21.61
N HIS A 245 -1.37 -11.77 22.50
CA HIS A 245 -0.46 -10.71 22.91
C HIS A 245 0.90 -11.26 23.32
N ALA A 246 1.94 -10.66 22.75
CA ALA A 246 3.31 -11.05 23.03
C ALA A 246 4.21 -9.80 23.08
N ALA A 247 5.27 -9.86 23.89
CA ALA A 247 6.17 -8.73 24.12
C ALA A 247 7.36 -8.66 23.13
N ASN A 248 7.33 -9.46 22.06
CA ASN A 248 8.27 -9.41 20.95
C ASN A 248 7.74 -8.48 19.87
N PHE A 249 8.10 -7.21 19.95
CA PHE A 249 7.70 -6.22 18.97
C PHE A 249 8.56 -6.33 17.71
N THR A 250 7.92 -6.12 16.56
CA THR A 250 8.54 -6.13 15.23
C THR A 250 8.39 -4.75 14.63
N ASP A 251 9.48 -4.18 14.12
CA ASP A 251 9.38 -2.97 13.31
C ASP A 251 8.70 -3.31 11.97
N ILE A 252 7.54 -2.70 11.73
CA ILE A 252 6.72 -2.92 10.55
C ILE A 252 6.95 -1.88 9.43
N GLY A 253 7.75 -0.84 9.71
CA GLY A 253 7.99 0.28 8.80
C GLY A 253 6.87 1.32 8.81
N GLU A 254 7.23 2.56 8.49
CA GLU A 254 6.28 3.66 8.35
C GLU A 254 5.53 3.57 7.02
N SER A 255 4.27 4.01 7.02
CA SER A 255 3.41 4.04 5.82
C SER A 255 2.22 4.96 6.09
N GLY A 256 2.17 6.07 5.38
CA GLY A 256 1.04 6.99 5.34
C GLY A 256 -0.03 6.56 4.34
N LEU A 257 -1.14 7.30 4.34
CA LEU A 257 -2.24 7.16 3.41
C LEU A 257 -2.46 8.50 2.71
N LEU A 258 -2.40 8.54 1.39
CA LEU A 258 -2.89 9.69 0.63
C LEU A 258 -4.37 9.48 0.32
N ARG A 259 -5.19 10.49 0.57
CA ARG A 259 -6.57 10.58 0.09
C ARG A 259 -6.71 11.77 -0.86
N VAL A 260 -7.08 11.50 -2.10
CA VAL A 260 -7.39 12.53 -3.10
C VAL A 260 -8.90 12.65 -3.22
N ASN A 261 -9.46 13.76 -2.74
CA ASN A 261 -10.86 14.09 -2.84
C ASN A 261 -11.11 14.90 -4.11
N PHE A 262 -11.84 14.30 -5.05
CA PHE A 262 -12.25 14.93 -6.29
C PHE A 262 -13.63 15.57 -6.13
N SER A 263 -13.78 16.78 -6.68
CA SER A 263 -15.05 17.50 -6.67
C SER A 263 -15.35 18.15 -8.03
N GLY A 264 -16.63 18.14 -8.41
CA GLY A 264 -17.09 18.79 -9.64
C GLY A 264 -16.66 18.09 -10.93
N MET A 265 -16.35 16.80 -10.89
CA MET A 265 -15.96 15.99 -12.06
C MET A 265 -17.14 15.64 -12.99
N ASN A 266 -18.24 16.42 -12.96
CA ASN A 266 -19.41 16.23 -13.81
C ASN A 266 -19.10 16.04 -15.31
N PRO A 267 -18.16 16.78 -15.92
CA PRO A 267 -17.83 16.59 -17.35
C PRO A 267 -17.24 15.22 -17.67
N HIS A 268 -16.73 14.52 -16.64
CA HIS A 268 -15.97 13.29 -16.75
C HIS A 268 -16.73 12.06 -16.25
N VAL A 269 -17.97 12.21 -15.79
CA VAL A 269 -18.80 11.06 -15.39
C VAL A 269 -19.02 10.15 -16.60
N GLY A 270 -18.69 8.86 -16.43
CA GLY A 270 -18.70 7.84 -17.47
C GLY A 270 -17.35 7.65 -18.18
N GLN A 271 -16.32 8.41 -17.81
CA GLN A 271 -14.95 8.24 -18.32
C GLN A 271 -14.09 7.45 -17.34
N LEU A 272 -13.01 6.88 -17.87
CA LEU A 272 -11.97 6.26 -17.07
C LEU A 272 -11.12 7.35 -16.41
N LEU A 273 -10.80 7.17 -15.13
CA LEU A 273 -9.77 7.90 -14.42
C LEU A 273 -8.61 6.96 -14.14
N GLU A 274 -7.40 7.40 -14.45
CA GLU A 274 -6.18 6.82 -13.94
C GLU A 274 -5.40 7.85 -13.12
N LEU A 275 -4.80 7.38 -12.04
CA LEU A 275 -4.01 8.17 -11.11
C LEU A 275 -2.77 7.38 -10.72
N ARG A 276 -1.62 8.04 -10.68
CA ARG A 276 -0.37 7.50 -10.12
C ARG A 276 0.22 8.46 -9.10
N VAL A 277 0.89 7.91 -8.10
CA VAL A 277 1.64 8.66 -7.10
C VAL A 277 3.12 8.34 -7.26
N ILE A 278 3.94 9.36 -7.49
CA ILE A 278 5.37 9.22 -7.76
C ILE A 278 6.14 9.96 -6.69
N ASN A 279 7.16 9.34 -6.10
CA ASN A 279 8.09 10.06 -5.25
C ASN A 279 8.90 11.04 -6.12
N SER A 280 8.78 12.33 -5.84
CA SER A 280 9.39 13.39 -6.66
C SER A 280 10.92 13.39 -6.61
N SER A 281 11.53 12.76 -5.60
CA SER A 281 12.98 12.68 -5.46
C SER A 281 13.57 11.50 -6.23
N THR A 282 12.89 10.36 -6.26
CA THR A 282 13.41 9.10 -6.82
C THR A 282 12.77 8.66 -8.13
N GLY A 283 11.70 9.34 -8.56
CA GLY A 283 10.86 8.91 -9.68
C GLY A 283 10.12 7.59 -9.43
N ALA A 284 10.23 6.99 -8.24
CA ALA A 284 9.59 5.72 -7.93
C ALA A 284 8.08 5.88 -7.81
N GLU A 285 7.33 5.12 -8.61
CA GLU A 285 5.88 5.04 -8.50
C GLU A 285 5.50 4.22 -7.26
N VAL A 286 4.76 4.84 -6.33
CA VAL A 286 4.23 4.19 -5.12
C VAL A 286 3.09 3.26 -5.50
N GLU A 287 2.15 3.79 -6.29
CA GLU A 287 0.91 3.11 -6.60
C GLU A 287 0.19 3.78 -7.77
N ARG A 288 -0.52 2.94 -8.54
CA ARG A 288 -1.46 3.32 -9.58
C ARG A 288 -2.87 2.87 -9.23
N HIS A 289 -3.82 3.74 -9.50
CA HIS A 289 -5.24 3.48 -9.34
C HIS A 289 -5.99 3.78 -10.62
N ARG A 290 -6.89 2.87 -10.99
CA ARG A 290 -7.69 2.94 -12.22
C ARG A 290 -9.16 2.69 -11.87
N ARG A 291 -10.05 3.59 -12.27
CA ARG A 291 -11.49 3.46 -12.00
C ARG A 291 -12.36 4.21 -13.00
N MET A 292 -13.60 3.78 -13.17
CA MET A 292 -14.61 4.61 -13.82
C MET A 292 -15.08 5.72 -12.87
N ILE A 293 -15.26 6.93 -13.42
CA ILE A 293 -15.90 8.04 -12.72
C ILE A 293 -17.40 7.84 -12.82
N VAL A 294 -18.02 7.35 -11.75
CA VAL A 294 -19.48 7.12 -11.71
C VAL A 294 -20.23 8.23 -10.99
N GLN A 295 -19.51 9.09 -10.28
CA GLN A 295 -20.06 10.23 -9.55
C GLN A 295 -19.13 11.45 -9.72
N PRO A 296 -19.67 12.68 -9.68
CA PRO A 296 -18.88 13.88 -9.85
C PRO A 296 -17.96 14.18 -8.66
N ASP A 297 -18.32 13.68 -7.48
CA ASP A 297 -17.55 13.85 -6.25
C ASP A 297 -17.20 12.45 -5.72
N PHE A 298 -15.92 12.19 -5.51
CA PHE A 298 -15.41 10.89 -5.10
C PHE A 298 -14.04 11.00 -4.45
N ALA A 299 -13.54 9.92 -3.86
CA ALA A 299 -12.19 9.87 -3.32
C ALA A 299 -11.40 8.68 -3.91
N VAL A 300 -10.09 8.86 -3.99
CA VAL A 300 -9.13 7.79 -4.25
C VAL A 300 -8.17 7.75 -3.07
N GLU A 301 -7.92 6.56 -2.55
CA GLU A 301 -7.01 6.34 -1.43
C GLU A 301 -5.82 5.50 -1.91
N ILE A 302 -4.63 5.97 -1.55
CA ILE A 302 -3.34 5.44 -2.00
C ILE A 302 -2.46 5.23 -0.75
N PRO A 303 -2.41 4.02 -0.19
CA PRO A 303 -1.48 3.71 0.89
C PRO A 303 -0.01 3.67 0.42
N GLY A 304 0.92 3.63 1.37
CA GLY A 304 2.34 3.34 1.10
C GLY A 304 3.25 4.55 0.98
N VAL A 305 2.69 5.77 0.99
CA VAL A 305 3.48 7.01 0.98
C VAL A 305 4.31 7.12 2.25
N GLN A 306 5.59 7.41 2.12
CA GLN A 306 6.55 7.48 3.23
C GLN A 306 6.59 8.88 3.86
N PRO A 307 6.52 9.01 5.20
CA PRO A 307 6.54 10.32 5.87
C PRO A 307 7.80 11.14 5.55
N GLY A 308 7.65 12.45 5.36
CA GLY A 308 8.74 13.36 5.07
C GLY A 308 9.17 13.42 3.59
N GLU A 309 8.72 12.47 2.77
CA GLU A 309 8.98 12.46 1.33
C GLU A 309 8.01 13.35 0.55
N ASN A 310 8.45 13.82 -0.62
CA ASN A 310 7.63 14.61 -1.55
C ASN A 310 7.10 13.72 -2.66
N TYR A 311 5.87 13.97 -3.06
CA TYR A 311 5.20 13.21 -4.10
C TYR A 311 4.49 14.10 -5.10
N ASP A 312 4.52 13.66 -6.35
CA ASP A 312 3.66 14.14 -7.43
C ASP A 312 2.53 13.14 -7.64
N VAL A 313 1.33 13.68 -7.84
CA VAL A 313 0.08 12.95 -8.02
C VAL A 313 -0.45 13.33 -9.38
N ASP A 314 -0.15 12.47 -10.34
CA ASP A 314 -0.56 12.61 -11.73
C ASP A 314 -1.88 11.87 -11.94
N PHE A 315 -2.83 12.49 -12.60
CA PHE A 315 -4.06 11.82 -12.99
C PHE A 315 -4.66 12.41 -14.25
N TYR A 316 -5.38 11.57 -14.99
CA TYR A 316 -6.12 11.98 -16.17
C TYR A 316 -7.49 11.31 -16.24
N ALA A 317 -8.41 12.00 -16.92
CA ALA A 317 -9.68 11.45 -17.34
C ALA A 317 -9.64 11.21 -18.86
N ASP A 318 -9.86 9.96 -19.25
CA ASP A 318 -9.89 9.49 -20.65
C ASP A 318 -11.14 10.04 -21.35
N LEU A 319 -10.99 11.24 -21.92
CA LEU A 319 -12.04 11.92 -22.66
C LEU A 319 -12.16 11.33 -24.07
N SER A 320 -11.06 10.81 -24.61
CA SER A 320 -10.99 10.17 -25.92
C SER A 320 -11.76 8.83 -25.96
N GLN A 321 -11.90 8.16 -24.81
CA GLN A 321 -12.51 6.84 -24.61
C GLN A 321 -11.80 5.72 -25.35
N ASN A 322 -10.49 5.86 -25.57
CA ASN A 322 -9.67 4.81 -26.17
C ASN A 322 -9.02 3.90 -25.11
N GLY A 323 -9.13 4.23 -23.82
CA GLY A 323 -8.56 3.48 -22.71
C GLY A 323 -7.08 3.76 -22.44
N LEU A 324 -6.47 4.69 -23.19
CA LEU A 324 -5.07 5.10 -23.11
C LEU A 324 -4.97 6.57 -22.67
N TYR A 325 -3.76 6.99 -22.31
CA TYR A 325 -3.46 8.41 -22.13
C TYR A 325 -3.09 9.06 -23.45
N ASP A 326 -3.82 10.10 -23.83
CA ASP A 326 -3.46 11.05 -24.87
C ASP A 326 -3.25 12.45 -24.27
N ALA A 327 -2.06 13.02 -24.47
CA ALA A 327 -1.74 14.36 -23.97
C ALA A 327 -2.82 15.41 -24.31
N PRO A 328 -3.08 16.41 -23.44
CA PRO A 328 -4.09 17.43 -23.70
C PRO A 328 -3.91 18.08 -25.09
N PRO A 329 -5.01 18.34 -25.83
CA PRO A 329 -6.39 18.39 -25.35
C PRO A 329 -7.21 17.11 -25.55
N MET A 330 -6.59 15.98 -25.92
CA MET A 330 -7.34 14.75 -26.22
C MET A 330 -7.93 14.16 -24.94
N ASP A 331 -7.10 14.03 -23.91
CA ASP A 331 -7.55 13.81 -22.54
C ASP A 331 -7.34 15.05 -21.66
N HIS A 332 -8.00 15.03 -20.50
CA HIS A 332 -7.80 16.05 -19.49
C HIS A 332 -6.93 15.47 -18.38
N ALA A 333 -5.81 16.14 -18.12
CA ALA A 333 -4.80 15.67 -17.18
C ALA A 333 -4.32 16.78 -16.27
N TRP A 334 -3.96 16.39 -15.05
CA TRP A 334 -3.56 17.29 -13.99
C TRP A 334 -2.47 16.64 -13.14
N GLN A 335 -1.70 17.49 -12.47
CA GLN A 335 -0.71 17.11 -11.50
C GLN A 335 -0.92 17.94 -10.25
N GLU A 336 -0.88 17.28 -9.10
CA GLU A 336 -0.83 17.90 -7.77
C GLU A 336 0.45 17.40 -7.07
N SER A 337 0.90 18.10 -6.03
CA SER A 337 2.07 17.66 -5.25
C SER A 337 1.83 17.85 -3.76
N PHE A 338 2.44 16.99 -2.94
CA PHE A 338 2.37 17.11 -1.48
C PHE A 338 3.61 16.53 -0.80
N THR A 339 3.81 16.89 0.47
CA THR A 339 4.80 16.25 1.35
C THR A 339 4.05 15.38 2.35
N ALA A 340 4.39 14.10 2.44
CA ALA A 340 3.68 13.18 3.31
C ALA A 340 3.96 13.48 4.80
N SER A 341 2.91 13.53 5.62
CA SER A 341 3.00 13.80 7.06
C SER A 341 3.11 12.55 7.92
N GLY A 342 2.86 11.38 7.32
CA GLY A 342 2.89 10.06 7.94
C GLY A 342 1.58 9.57 8.55
N GLY A 343 0.54 10.40 8.52
CA GLY A 343 -0.83 10.01 8.81
C GLY A 343 -1.64 9.81 7.54
N THR A 344 -2.88 10.32 7.55
CA THR A 344 -3.67 10.50 6.33
C THR A 344 -3.47 11.91 5.81
N ASP A 345 -2.84 12.02 4.64
CA ASP A 345 -2.69 13.27 3.90
C ASP A 345 -3.87 13.45 2.94
N GLU A 346 -4.38 14.67 2.79
CA GLU A 346 -5.54 14.96 1.95
C GLU A 346 -5.21 16.00 0.86
N ILE A 347 -5.47 15.64 -0.39
CA ILE A 347 -5.53 16.58 -1.52
C ILE A 347 -6.99 16.81 -1.87
N ASN A 348 -7.42 18.07 -1.92
CA ASN A 348 -8.77 18.43 -2.34
C ASN A 348 -8.71 19.05 -3.73
N PHE A 349 -8.96 18.23 -4.75
CA PHE A 349 -8.99 18.66 -6.13
C PHE A 349 -10.41 19.09 -6.53
N SER A 350 -10.52 20.32 -7.04
CA SER A 350 -11.73 20.79 -7.72
C SER A 350 -11.47 20.89 -9.21
N HIS A 351 -12.35 20.25 -9.99
CA HIS A 351 -12.26 20.25 -11.43
C HIS A 351 -12.07 21.66 -11.99
N ASN A 352 -11.09 21.79 -12.88
CA ASN A 352 -10.77 23.02 -13.56
C ASN A 352 -10.26 22.72 -14.98
N ALA A 353 -10.24 23.74 -15.83
CA ALA A 353 -9.84 23.62 -17.24
C ALA A 353 -8.35 23.92 -17.49
N SER A 354 -7.51 23.83 -16.46
CA SER A 354 -6.06 24.00 -16.56
C SER A 354 -5.40 22.64 -16.71
N PHE A 355 -5.41 22.10 -17.93
CA PHE A 355 -4.80 20.80 -18.22
C PHE A 355 -3.30 20.91 -18.43
N SER A 356 -2.58 19.92 -17.95
CA SER A 356 -1.12 19.78 -18.10
C SER A 356 -0.81 18.44 -18.76
N ASP A 357 0.16 18.44 -19.67
CA ASP A 357 0.79 17.19 -20.08
C ASP A 357 1.57 16.64 -18.87
N ILE A 358 1.29 15.40 -18.50
CA ILE A 358 1.88 14.71 -17.35
C ILE A 358 2.91 13.66 -17.81
N GLU A 359 3.21 13.62 -19.12
CA GLU A 359 4.19 12.72 -19.73
C GLU A 359 4.00 11.27 -19.23
N TRP A 360 2.75 10.79 -19.31
CA TRP A 360 2.36 9.51 -18.75
C TRP A 360 3.24 8.38 -19.28
N LYS A 361 3.73 7.55 -18.35
CA LYS A 361 4.52 6.35 -18.63
C LYS A 361 3.70 5.14 -18.20
N TYR A 362 3.65 4.15 -19.06
CA TYR A 362 2.90 2.94 -18.79
C TYR A 362 3.70 1.97 -17.91
N LEU A 363 2.97 1.07 -17.28
CA LEU A 363 3.47 0.15 -16.28
C LEU A 363 3.72 -1.22 -16.91
N PHE A 364 4.96 -1.71 -16.83
CA PHE A 364 5.26 -3.10 -17.08
C PHE A 364 5.00 -3.93 -15.81
N THR A 365 4.30 -5.06 -15.93
CA THR A 365 4.14 -6.06 -14.89
C THR A 365 4.72 -7.41 -15.32
N LEU A 366 5.70 -7.93 -14.58
CA LEU A 366 6.09 -9.34 -14.67
C LEU A 366 5.28 -10.14 -13.63
N GLU A 367 4.48 -11.10 -14.08
CA GLU A 367 3.91 -12.15 -13.24
C GLU A 367 4.84 -13.37 -13.29
N ALA A 368 5.65 -13.56 -12.24
CA ALA A 368 6.58 -14.68 -12.16
C ALA A 368 5.94 -15.84 -11.39
N GLU A 369 5.82 -16.98 -12.05
CA GLU A 369 5.26 -18.23 -11.52
C GLU A 369 6.31 -19.33 -11.38
N ASP A 370 6.02 -20.32 -10.54
CA ASP A 370 6.87 -21.49 -10.30
C ASP A 370 8.30 -21.18 -9.80
N MET A 371 8.50 -20.00 -9.19
CA MET A 371 9.80 -19.53 -8.69
C MET A 371 10.23 -20.19 -7.36
N GLN A 372 9.65 -21.35 -7.00
CA GLN A 372 9.97 -22.09 -5.78
C GLN A 372 11.48 -22.36 -5.58
N PRO A 373 12.29 -22.67 -6.61
CA PRO A 373 13.74 -22.86 -6.46
C PRO A 373 14.50 -21.59 -6.04
N HIS A 374 13.86 -20.42 -6.19
CA HIS A 374 14.44 -19.10 -6.03
C HIS A 374 13.94 -18.35 -4.78
N VAL A 375 12.97 -18.92 -4.04
CA VAL A 375 12.55 -18.37 -2.74
C VAL A 375 13.77 -18.23 -1.82
N GLY A 376 13.94 -17.05 -1.23
CA GLY A 376 15.09 -16.68 -0.40
C GLY A 376 16.24 -15.99 -1.14
N GLN A 377 16.21 -15.93 -2.48
CA GLN A 377 17.27 -15.31 -3.28
C GLN A 377 16.90 -13.88 -3.65
N LYS A 378 17.92 -13.02 -3.80
CA LYS A 378 17.75 -11.67 -4.35
C LYS A 378 17.25 -11.78 -5.79
N PHE A 379 16.36 -10.88 -6.18
CA PHE A 379 15.83 -10.78 -7.53
C PHE A 379 15.95 -9.35 -8.03
N GLU A 380 16.46 -9.18 -9.24
CA GLU A 380 16.41 -7.90 -9.95
C GLU A 380 15.81 -8.06 -11.33
N LEU A 381 15.15 -7.00 -11.76
CA LEU A 381 14.57 -6.86 -13.08
C LEU A 381 14.86 -5.46 -13.61
N ARG A 382 15.12 -5.36 -14.91
CA ARG A 382 15.16 -4.10 -15.63
C ARG A 382 14.38 -4.18 -16.94
N VAL A 383 13.89 -3.04 -17.37
CA VAL A 383 13.19 -2.86 -18.64
C VAL A 383 14.08 -2.00 -19.53
N VAL A 384 14.48 -2.53 -20.69
CA VAL A 384 15.44 -1.88 -21.59
C VAL A 384 14.85 -1.72 -22.97
N LYS A 385 14.70 -0.48 -23.43
CA LYS A 385 14.26 -0.13 -24.79
C LYS A 385 15.27 -0.62 -25.81
N THR A 386 14.82 -1.37 -26.82
CA THR A 386 15.72 -2.07 -27.76
C THR A 386 16.29 -1.17 -28.85
N GLY A 387 15.65 -0.03 -29.14
CA GLY A 387 16.06 0.89 -30.20
C GLY A 387 17.39 1.61 -29.91
N ASP A 388 17.59 2.01 -28.65
CA ASP A 388 18.74 2.79 -28.17
C ASP A 388 19.47 2.15 -26.98
N ASN A 389 18.94 1.07 -26.41
CA ASN A 389 19.41 0.42 -25.18
C ASN A 389 19.25 1.28 -23.92
N GLU A 390 18.29 2.19 -23.91
CA GLU A 390 17.91 2.94 -22.71
C GLU A 390 17.25 2.02 -21.67
N GLU A 391 17.73 2.03 -20.43
CA GLU A 391 17.04 1.38 -19.31
C GLU A 391 15.97 2.33 -18.78
N VAL A 392 14.70 2.02 -19.07
CA VAL A 392 13.56 2.89 -18.70
C VAL A 392 13.08 2.63 -17.27
N GLY A 393 13.49 1.52 -16.67
CA GLY A 393 13.16 1.24 -15.28
C GLY A 393 13.83 -0.03 -14.75
N ARG A 394 13.89 -0.11 -13.42
CA ARG A 394 14.49 -1.19 -12.66
C ARG A 394 13.70 -1.49 -11.40
N PHE A 395 13.73 -2.76 -11.00
CA PHE A 395 13.25 -3.24 -9.73
C PHE A 395 14.30 -4.13 -9.06
N SER A 396 14.38 -4.06 -7.73
CA SER A 396 15.26 -4.91 -6.93
C SER A 396 14.54 -5.30 -5.65
N MET A 397 14.54 -6.60 -5.31
CA MET A 397 14.12 -7.08 -3.99
C MET A 397 15.22 -7.95 -3.37
N PRO A 398 15.46 -7.79 -2.05
CA PRO A 398 16.54 -8.49 -1.37
C PRO A 398 16.29 -10.01 -1.27
N SER A 399 15.03 -10.45 -1.36
CA SER A 399 14.65 -11.85 -1.26
C SER A 399 13.26 -12.09 -1.83
N ILE A 400 13.12 -13.11 -2.69
CA ILE A 400 11.83 -13.64 -3.12
C ILE A 400 11.17 -14.35 -1.92
N VAL A 401 9.99 -13.89 -1.49
CA VAL A 401 9.29 -14.44 -0.32
C VAL A 401 8.33 -15.57 -0.69
N VAL A 402 7.71 -15.49 -1.86
CA VAL A 402 6.71 -16.44 -2.35
C VAL A 402 7.05 -16.87 -3.79
N PRO A 403 6.69 -18.09 -4.21
CA PRO A 403 7.04 -18.62 -5.54
C PRO A 403 6.21 -18.01 -6.69
N HIS A 404 5.10 -17.34 -6.38
CA HIS A 404 4.30 -16.58 -7.32
C HIS A 404 4.30 -15.12 -6.89
N PHE A 405 4.84 -14.23 -7.71
CA PHE A 405 4.92 -12.80 -7.38
C PHE A 405 4.83 -11.92 -8.64
N PHE A 406 4.52 -10.65 -8.40
CA PHE A 406 4.36 -9.62 -9.40
C PHE A 406 5.44 -8.56 -9.19
N VAL A 407 6.15 -8.19 -10.25
CA VAL A 407 7.08 -7.06 -10.25
C VAL A 407 6.53 -6.01 -11.18
N ARG A 408 6.52 -4.75 -10.73
CA ARG A 408 5.98 -3.61 -11.48
C ARG A 408 7.09 -2.61 -11.73
N VAL A 409 7.25 -2.18 -12.97
CA VAL A 409 8.26 -1.20 -13.38
C VAL A 409 7.61 -0.19 -14.31
N PRO A 410 7.46 1.09 -13.91
CA PRO A 410 6.99 2.14 -14.79
C PRO A 410 8.07 2.48 -15.83
N GLY A 411 7.66 3.02 -16.97
CA GLY A 411 8.59 3.54 -17.99
C GLY A 411 8.28 3.12 -19.43
N LEU A 412 7.20 2.35 -19.64
CA LEU A 412 6.79 1.97 -20.99
C LEU A 412 6.23 3.17 -21.77
N GLU A 413 6.51 3.18 -23.07
CA GLU A 413 6.07 4.15 -24.07
C GLU A 413 5.47 3.40 -25.25
N LEU A 414 4.32 3.88 -25.73
CA LEU A 414 3.59 3.25 -26.83
C LEU A 414 4.42 3.19 -28.11
N GLY A 415 4.43 2.03 -28.73
CA GLY A 415 5.07 1.73 -30.01
C GLY A 415 6.55 1.35 -29.90
N ASP A 416 7.11 1.31 -28.70
CA ASP A 416 8.49 0.87 -28.47
C ASP A 416 8.59 -0.62 -28.13
N ASP A 417 9.76 -1.18 -28.43
CA ASP A 417 10.11 -2.57 -28.16
C ASP A 417 11.09 -2.64 -26.99
N TYR A 418 10.88 -3.58 -26.07
CA TYR A 418 11.65 -3.73 -24.84
C TYR A 418 12.24 -5.15 -24.67
N ASN A 419 13.42 -5.20 -24.05
CA ASN A 419 13.93 -6.39 -23.38
C ASN A 419 13.62 -6.29 -21.89
N ILE A 420 12.99 -7.32 -21.35
CA ILE A 420 12.76 -7.49 -19.91
C ILE A 420 13.83 -8.44 -19.40
N ASP A 421 14.85 -7.88 -18.75
CA ASP A 421 16.01 -8.61 -18.26
C ASP A 421 15.88 -8.82 -16.76
N PHE A 422 15.91 -10.06 -16.29
CA PHE A 422 15.84 -10.35 -14.87
C PHE A 422 16.66 -11.56 -14.46
N TYR A 423 17.06 -11.58 -13.19
CA TYR A 423 17.82 -12.69 -12.63
C TYR A 423 17.47 -12.94 -11.17
N ALA A 424 17.70 -14.18 -10.74
CA ALA A 424 17.75 -14.57 -9.34
C ALA A 424 19.20 -14.90 -8.96
N ASP A 425 19.69 -14.28 -7.89
CA ASP A 425 21.04 -14.46 -7.34
C ASP A 425 21.18 -15.83 -6.69
N PHE A 426 21.41 -16.84 -7.53
CA PHE A 426 21.46 -18.23 -7.13
C PHE A 426 22.69 -18.53 -6.26
N ASN A 427 23.80 -17.83 -6.54
CA ASN A 427 25.04 -18.01 -5.80
C ASN A 427 25.12 -17.16 -4.51
N GLN A 428 24.17 -16.23 -4.31
CA GLN A 428 23.97 -15.40 -3.11
C GLN A 428 25.14 -14.47 -2.79
N ASN A 429 25.82 -13.95 -3.80
CA ASN A 429 26.90 -12.98 -3.59
C ASN A 429 26.44 -11.51 -3.68
N GLY A 430 25.16 -11.28 -3.98
CA GLY A 430 24.50 -9.97 -4.04
C GLY A 430 24.62 -9.24 -5.38
N VAL A 431 25.33 -9.79 -6.37
CA VAL A 431 25.56 -9.19 -7.69
C VAL A 431 25.22 -10.18 -8.81
N TYR A 432 24.96 -9.67 -10.02
CA TYR A 432 24.74 -10.55 -11.17
C TYR A 432 26.05 -11.23 -11.62
N ASP A 433 26.00 -12.54 -11.76
CA ASP A 433 26.97 -13.35 -12.48
C ASP A 433 26.30 -14.12 -13.62
N ALA A 434 26.88 -14.05 -14.82
CA ALA A 434 26.34 -14.75 -15.98
C ALA A 434 26.07 -16.25 -15.70
N PRO A 435 25.03 -16.87 -16.27
CA PRO A 435 24.75 -18.28 -16.09
C PRO A 435 25.99 -19.16 -16.35
N PRO A 436 26.25 -20.20 -15.52
CA PRO A 436 25.30 -20.82 -14.58
C PRO A 436 25.40 -20.32 -13.13
N MET A 437 26.16 -19.25 -12.84
CA MET A 437 26.31 -18.77 -11.46
C MET A 437 24.99 -18.22 -10.93
N ASP A 438 24.32 -17.38 -11.73
CA ASP A 438 22.93 -16.99 -11.51
C ASP A 438 22.00 -17.57 -12.57
N HIS A 439 20.71 -17.58 -12.25
CA HIS A 439 19.67 -17.92 -13.20
C HIS A 439 19.06 -16.63 -13.74
N ALA A 440 19.14 -16.45 -15.05
CA ALA A 440 18.81 -15.20 -15.71
C ALA A 440 18.02 -15.45 -16.98
N TRP A 441 17.11 -14.53 -17.30
CA TRP A 441 16.16 -14.65 -18.40
C TRP A 441 15.93 -13.29 -19.05
N ARG A 442 15.58 -13.34 -20.33
CA ARG A 442 15.17 -12.19 -21.13
C ARG A 442 13.83 -12.52 -21.79
N GLU A 443 12.84 -11.67 -21.55
CA GLU A 443 11.60 -11.66 -22.32
C GLU A 443 11.58 -10.46 -23.27
N ASN A 444 10.81 -10.55 -24.34
CA ASN A 444 10.63 -9.47 -25.29
C ASN A 444 9.19 -8.96 -25.23
N LEU A 445 9.05 -7.65 -25.19
CA LEU A 445 7.78 -6.94 -25.20
C LEU A 445 7.77 -5.95 -26.35
N GLN A 446 6.67 -5.91 -27.09
CA GLN A 446 6.33 -4.79 -27.95
C GLN A 446 5.12 -4.14 -27.29
N ASP A 447 5.23 -2.89 -26.87
CA ASP A 447 4.12 -2.19 -26.21
C ASP A 447 3.28 -1.45 -27.26
N ASP A 448 2.04 -1.89 -27.47
CA ASP A 448 1.04 -1.17 -28.25
C ASP A 448 -0.30 -0.98 -27.52
N GLU A 449 -0.41 -1.43 -26.25
CA GLU A 449 -1.63 -1.39 -25.45
C GLU A 449 -1.46 -0.62 -24.11
N GLY A 450 -0.28 -0.07 -23.83
CA GLY A 450 -0.01 0.76 -22.65
C GLY A 450 0.49 -0.06 -21.46
N ASP A 451 -0.35 -0.28 -20.46
CA ASP A 451 0.04 -1.09 -19.31
C ASP A 451 0.11 -2.57 -19.72
N GLU A 452 1.28 -3.17 -19.60
CA GLU A 452 1.57 -4.50 -20.15
C GLU A 452 1.87 -5.52 -19.06
N THR A 453 1.48 -6.77 -19.30
CA THR A 453 1.77 -7.89 -18.37
C THR A 453 2.35 -9.08 -19.11
N ILE A 454 3.51 -9.56 -18.65
CA ILE A 454 4.09 -10.84 -19.09
C ILE A 454 4.00 -11.84 -17.95
N THR A 455 3.37 -12.99 -18.21
CA THR A 455 3.43 -14.16 -17.33
C THR A 455 4.65 -15.00 -17.69
N PHE A 456 5.58 -15.11 -16.75
CA PHE A 456 6.77 -15.94 -16.86
C PHE A 456 6.62 -17.18 -15.98
N HIS A 457 6.67 -18.35 -16.61
CA HIS A 457 6.78 -19.62 -15.88
C HIS A 457 8.26 -20.01 -15.78
N HIS A 458 8.73 -20.25 -14.55
CA HIS A 458 10.10 -20.64 -14.30
C HIS A 458 10.55 -21.81 -15.20
N ASN A 459 11.72 -21.65 -15.82
CA ASN A 459 12.32 -22.67 -16.67
C ASN A 459 13.85 -22.64 -16.55
N THR A 460 14.50 -23.65 -17.12
CA THR A 460 15.98 -23.81 -17.03
C THR A 460 16.73 -23.31 -18.26
N SER A 461 16.07 -22.50 -19.11
CA SER A 461 16.66 -21.91 -20.32
C SER A 461 17.32 -20.58 -19.98
N PHE A 462 18.41 -20.64 -19.21
CA PHE A 462 19.09 -19.42 -18.77
C PHE A 462 19.79 -18.71 -19.93
N THR A 463 19.71 -17.38 -19.93
CA THR A 463 20.30 -16.50 -20.94
C THR A 463 21.24 -15.53 -20.25
N ASP A 464 22.45 -15.34 -20.79
CA ASP A 464 23.30 -14.24 -20.36
C ASP A 464 22.70 -12.92 -20.85
N ILE A 465 22.12 -12.17 -19.93
CA ILE A 465 21.45 -10.90 -20.19
C ILE A 465 22.42 -9.72 -20.22
N MET A 466 23.72 -9.98 -20.05
CA MET A 466 24.76 -8.96 -19.94
C MET A 466 24.35 -7.87 -18.94
N PHE A 467 23.81 -8.30 -17.80
CA PHE A 467 23.30 -7.39 -16.79
C PHE A 467 24.46 -6.52 -16.32
N PRO A 468 24.38 -5.19 -16.44
CA PRO A 468 25.45 -4.32 -16.02
C PRO A 468 25.57 -4.45 -14.51
N THR A 469 26.67 -5.04 -14.05
CA THR A 469 27.12 -4.98 -12.66
C THR A 469 27.77 -3.62 -12.35
N ALA A 470 27.68 -2.67 -13.29
CA ALA A 470 28.18 -1.33 -13.10
C ALA A 470 27.40 -0.72 -11.95
N VAL A 471 28.15 -0.29 -10.93
CA VAL A 471 27.67 0.68 -9.97
C VAL A 471 27.04 1.82 -10.77
N ARG A 472 25.72 1.98 -10.62
CA ARG A 472 24.97 3.11 -11.20
C ARG A 472 25.71 4.38 -10.76
N GLU A 473 26.26 5.14 -11.70
CA GLU A 473 26.91 6.40 -11.34
C GLU A 473 25.82 7.43 -11.02
N ILE A 474 26.09 8.32 -10.07
CA ILE A 474 25.17 9.41 -9.71
C ILE A 474 25.20 10.43 -10.85
N SER A 475 24.28 10.31 -11.80
CA SER A 475 24.20 11.16 -13.01
C SER A 475 24.00 12.65 -12.68
N SER A 476 23.45 12.95 -11.50
CA SER A 476 23.21 14.32 -11.08
C SER A 476 24.47 15.07 -10.65
N ILE A 477 25.56 14.36 -10.33
CA ILE A 477 26.84 14.97 -9.93
C ILE A 477 27.64 15.31 -11.20
N GLU A 478 27.62 16.58 -11.61
CA GLU A 478 28.46 17.09 -12.71
C GLU A 478 29.94 17.10 -12.32
N SER A 479 30.24 17.43 -11.06
CA SER A 479 31.61 17.34 -10.54
C SER A 479 31.65 17.17 -9.03
N ALA A 480 32.67 16.44 -8.55
CA ALA A 480 32.93 16.25 -7.12
C ALA A 480 34.42 16.46 -6.82
N SER A 481 34.73 17.14 -5.72
CA SER A 481 36.11 17.29 -5.26
C SER A 481 36.22 17.28 -3.73
N LEU A 482 37.37 16.83 -3.22
CA LEU A 482 37.65 16.76 -1.78
C LEU A 482 38.88 17.59 -1.41
N TYR A 483 38.74 18.48 -0.43
CA TYR A 483 39.85 19.25 0.11
C TYR A 483 39.67 19.61 1.61
N PRO A 484 40.76 19.76 2.38
CA PRO A 484 42.12 19.39 1.99
C PRO A 484 42.27 17.88 1.92
N ASN A 485 42.96 17.37 0.89
CA ASN A 485 43.33 15.96 0.79
C ASN A 485 44.83 15.88 0.45
N PRO A 486 45.72 15.56 1.42
CA PRO A 486 45.41 14.89 2.68
C PRO A 486 44.83 15.78 3.79
N ALA A 487 43.96 15.20 4.62
CA ALA A 487 43.15 15.85 5.64
C ALA A 487 43.67 15.58 7.07
N VAL A 488 43.34 16.47 8.02
CA VAL A 488 43.65 16.28 9.45
C VAL A 488 42.38 16.00 10.24
N ASP A 489 41.47 16.98 10.38
CA ASP A 489 40.28 16.82 11.25
C ASP A 489 38.99 16.58 10.45
N PHE A 490 38.90 17.15 9.25
CA PHE A 490 37.74 17.04 8.36
C PHE A 490 38.19 17.19 6.89
N VAL A 491 37.32 16.77 5.97
CA VAL A 491 37.36 17.17 4.56
C VAL A 491 36.10 17.92 4.18
N THR A 492 36.24 18.84 3.24
CA THR A 492 35.11 19.45 2.53
C THR A 492 34.93 18.71 1.22
N LEU A 493 33.74 18.12 1.04
CA LEU A 493 33.22 17.62 -0.22
C LEU A 493 32.52 18.78 -0.93
N GLU A 494 33.03 19.14 -2.10
CA GLU A 494 32.38 20.06 -3.04
C GLU A 494 31.69 19.24 -4.13
N LEU A 495 30.41 19.53 -4.37
CA LEU A 495 29.59 18.92 -5.41
C LEU A 495 29.02 20.02 -6.29
N ASN A 496 29.01 19.82 -7.61
CA ASN A 496 28.14 20.56 -8.51
C ASN A 496 27.05 19.61 -9.02
N LEU A 497 25.80 19.92 -8.72
CA LEU A 497 24.65 19.11 -9.10
C LEU A 497 23.91 19.79 -10.27
N ASN A 498 23.37 19.02 -11.20
CA ASN A 498 22.50 19.52 -12.27
C ASN A 498 21.01 19.53 -11.87
N GLU A 499 20.66 18.92 -10.74
CA GLU A 499 19.31 18.87 -10.18
C GLU A 499 19.37 18.71 -8.65
N TYR A 500 18.21 18.68 -7.99
CA TYR A 500 18.15 18.36 -6.56
C TYR A 500 18.46 16.87 -6.36
N THR A 501 19.31 16.53 -5.39
CA THR A 501 19.66 15.13 -5.13
C THR A 501 19.84 14.86 -3.65
N VAL A 502 19.28 13.75 -3.17
CA VAL A 502 19.47 13.27 -1.81
C VAL A 502 20.72 12.40 -1.77
N LEU A 503 21.69 12.77 -0.93
CA LEU A 503 22.98 12.08 -0.88
C LEU A 503 23.32 11.66 0.55
N GLN A 504 23.87 10.45 0.70
CA GLN A 504 24.53 9.95 1.89
C GLN A 504 26.03 9.86 1.63
N ALA A 505 26.86 10.23 2.61
CA ALA A 505 28.31 10.11 2.53
C ALA A 505 28.87 9.23 3.65
N GLU A 506 29.64 8.21 3.29
CA GLU A 506 30.25 7.24 4.19
C GLU A 506 31.77 7.18 3.98
N VAL A 507 32.53 7.19 5.06
CA VAL A 507 33.98 6.97 5.00
C VAL A 507 34.25 5.48 5.24
N LEU A 508 34.90 4.85 4.28
CA LEU A 508 35.28 3.45 4.30
C LEU A 508 36.78 3.30 4.53
N ASN A 509 37.18 2.32 5.34
CA ASN A 509 38.58 1.93 5.47
C ASN A 509 39.01 0.99 4.31
N MET A 510 40.27 0.54 4.32
CA MET A 510 40.81 -0.35 3.27
C MET A 510 40.17 -1.74 3.20
N THR A 511 39.39 -2.14 4.22
CA THR A 511 38.63 -3.41 4.22
C THR A 511 37.17 -3.21 3.82
N GLY A 512 36.77 -1.99 3.45
CA GLY A 512 35.38 -1.65 3.09
C GLY A 512 34.45 -1.40 4.29
N ALA A 513 34.97 -1.40 5.52
CA ALA A 513 34.15 -1.12 6.70
C ALA A 513 33.89 0.39 6.85
N ILE A 514 32.64 0.74 7.15
CA ILE A 514 32.22 2.11 7.45
C ILE A 514 32.84 2.53 8.78
N VAL A 515 33.61 3.61 8.76
CA VAL A 515 34.30 4.17 9.93
C VAL A 515 33.82 5.57 10.30
N SER A 516 33.05 6.21 9.42
CA SER A 516 32.33 7.46 9.67
C SER A 516 31.18 7.56 8.67
N SER A 517 30.08 8.19 9.04
CA SER A 517 28.97 8.46 8.14
C SER A 517 28.42 9.86 8.41
N VAL A 518 27.99 10.51 7.34
CA VAL A 518 27.15 11.71 7.38
C VAL A 518 25.73 11.27 7.07
N PRO A 519 24.74 11.67 7.89
CA PRO A 519 23.34 11.37 7.61
C PRO A 519 22.96 11.80 6.19
N GLN A 520 22.04 11.05 5.59
CA GLN A 520 21.46 11.37 4.30
C GLN A 520 20.82 12.76 4.35
N SER A 521 21.03 13.57 3.31
CA SER A 521 20.53 14.94 3.23
C SER A 521 20.32 15.36 1.78
N GLY A 522 19.31 16.20 1.55
CA GLY A 522 19.03 16.79 0.24
C GLY A 522 19.94 17.97 -0.10
N PHE A 523 20.42 18.01 -1.34
CA PHE A 523 21.26 19.07 -1.89
C PHE A 523 20.58 19.67 -3.11
N SER A 524 20.52 21.01 -3.19
CA SER A 524 19.89 21.71 -4.32
C SER A 524 20.74 21.68 -5.58
N GLU A 525 20.13 21.93 -6.75
CA GLU A 525 20.86 22.16 -8.00
C GLU A 525 21.98 23.21 -7.82
N GLY A 526 23.10 22.97 -8.48
CA GLY A 526 24.28 23.81 -8.46
C GLY A 526 25.28 23.41 -7.38
N TYR A 527 25.97 24.41 -6.83
CA TYR A 527 27.19 24.18 -6.07
C TYR A 527 26.93 24.01 -4.57
N ASN A 528 27.33 22.85 -4.04
CA ASN A 528 27.10 22.40 -2.68
C ASN A 528 28.41 22.09 -1.94
N LYS A 529 28.41 22.30 -0.62
CA LYS A 529 29.54 21.96 0.26
C LYS A 529 29.08 21.16 1.46
N LEU A 530 29.73 20.02 1.68
CA LEU A 530 29.52 19.18 2.84
C LEU A 530 30.84 19.01 3.62
N SER A 531 30.79 19.21 4.93
CA SER A 531 31.94 18.93 5.81
C SER A 531 31.82 17.52 6.36
N VAL A 532 32.78 16.66 6.04
CA VAL A 532 32.87 15.28 6.51
C VAL A 532 33.89 15.21 7.65
N PRO A 533 33.45 15.05 8.91
CA PRO A 533 34.35 14.92 10.05
C PRO A 533 35.10 13.58 9.98
N LEU A 534 36.41 13.62 10.20
CA LEU A 534 37.28 12.43 10.21
C LEU A 534 37.65 11.97 11.62
N GLY A 535 37.18 12.67 12.65
CA GLY A 535 37.37 12.31 14.06
C GLY A 535 38.81 11.88 14.41
N ASP A 536 38.92 10.88 15.27
CA ASP A 536 40.20 10.28 15.70
C ASP A 536 40.65 9.13 14.77
N LEU A 537 40.21 9.13 13.50
CA LEU A 537 40.59 8.06 12.57
C LEU A 537 42.11 7.99 12.42
N PRO A 538 42.71 6.77 12.46
CA PRO A 538 44.15 6.62 12.26
C PRO A 538 44.61 7.18 10.91
N ALA A 539 45.84 7.71 10.88
CA ALA A 539 46.47 8.12 9.63
C ALA A 539 46.51 6.97 8.62
N GLY A 540 46.07 7.21 7.39
CA GLY A 540 45.90 6.14 6.42
C GLY A 540 45.10 6.53 5.18
N LEU A 541 44.90 5.52 4.33
CA LEU A 541 44.07 5.61 3.13
C LEU A 541 42.64 5.18 3.44
N TYR A 542 41.68 5.99 3.02
CA TYR A 542 40.25 5.76 3.12
C TYR A 542 39.57 6.07 1.78
N PHE A 543 38.29 5.71 1.68
CA PHE A 543 37.42 6.08 0.58
C PHE A 543 36.21 6.83 1.12
N LEU A 544 35.82 7.92 0.48
CA LEU A 544 34.53 8.54 0.71
C LEU A 544 33.57 7.97 -0.33
N LYS A 545 32.63 7.14 0.10
CA LYS A 545 31.51 6.64 -0.69
C LYS A 545 30.37 7.64 -0.56
N ILE A 546 29.85 8.10 -1.69
CA ILE A 546 28.67 8.94 -1.81
C ILE A 546 27.62 8.07 -2.48
N GLN A 547 26.41 8.05 -1.94
CA GLN A 547 25.30 7.26 -2.44
C GLN A 547 24.06 8.14 -2.55
N ASP A 548 23.31 8.03 -3.64
CA ASP A 548 21.97 8.61 -3.73
C ASP A 548 20.89 7.62 -3.24
N ASP A 549 19.67 8.13 -3.08
CA ASP A 549 18.48 7.38 -2.64
C ASP A 549 18.02 6.30 -3.64
N GLU A 550 18.35 6.46 -4.91
CA GLU A 550 18.14 5.49 -5.98
C GLU A 550 19.28 4.44 -6.10
N GLY A 551 20.27 4.48 -5.19
CA GLY A 551 21.34 3.48 -5.10
C GLY A 551 22.54 3.70 -6.02
N GLY A 552 22.61 4.83 -6.72
CA GLY A 552 23.79 5.30 -7.44
C GLY A 552 24.95 5.59 -6.49
N LEU A 553 26.19 5.33 -6.90
CA LEU A 553 27.38 5.56 -6.08
C LEU A 553 28.46 6.36 -6.81
N LEU A 554 29.15 7.19 -6.03
CA LEU A 554 30.40 7.84 -6.38
C LEU A 554 31.42 7.57 -5.26
N THR A 555 32.62 7.10 -5.61
CA THR A 555 33.68 6.88 -4.62
C THR A 555 34.88 7.77 -4.88
N VAL A 556 35.28 8.56 -3.87
CA VAL A 556 36.43 9.47 -3.94
C VAL A 556 37.52 9.06 -2.95
N LYS A 557 38.78 9.06 -3.39
CA LYS A 557 39.92 8.69 -2.55
C LYS A 557 40.21 9.76 -1.48
N LEU A 558 40.38 9.33 -0.23
CA LEU A 558 40.66 10.21 0.91
C LEU A 558 41.95 9.79 1.64
N MET A 559 42.86 10.72 1.92
CA MET A 559 44.06 10.47 2.72
C MET A 559 43.99 11.24 4.06
N LYS A 560 44.08 10.51 5.18
CA LYS A 560 44.15 11.08 6.54
C LYS A 560 45.60 11.16 7.01
N LYS A 561 46.02 12.31 7.54
CA LYS A 561 47.33 12.53 8.15
C LYS A 561 47.39 12.13 9.62
#